data_AF-A0A7J6S147-F1
#
_entry.id   AF-A0A7J6S147-F1
#
_cell.length_a   1.000
_cell.length_b   1.000
_cell.length_c   1.000
_cell.angle_alpha   90.00
_cell.angle_beta   90.00
_cell.angle_gamma   90.00
#
_symmetry.space_group_name_H-M   'P 1'
#
loop_
_entity.id
_entity.type
_entity.pdbx_description
1 polymer ?
#
loop_
_entity_poly.entity_id
_entity_poly.type
_entity_poly.pdbx_seq_one_letter_code
_entity_poly.pdbx_strand_id
1 'polypeptide(L)'
;EASKITAVPGNLAFGEPDGQRDFAPSSSSLLDLAVPTSPPQKVDLEDTSPEVGQLGGDVKISFSAHAEDSASPTVDYYTLHWGRTVNSCERLPGGNSYIVRVRAKGVGEVQHHLGESITIEKGAESLLAFSQHENTDGPYPSKGELTSSCAIWPIRDRSSPFKPPQGLSILNGQLLANGSRFSAEVVVKRAERGDEVAAEATAYTLWWCDDDEQKLSLLDSRNIEDTTAGTDIRLLYEEVEVPEKASNICAFMKNDLGEGRQGAVAAVVSDTAREEL
;
A
#
# COMPACT_ATOMS: atom_id res chain seq x y z
N GLU A 1 -27.73 20.58 18.71
CA GLU A 1 -27.64 20.00 17.35
C GLU A 1 -28.13 18.56 17.42
N ALA A 2 -28.99 18.14 16.49
CA ALA A 2 -29.66 16.84 16.58
C ALA A 2 -28.75 15.72 16.04
N SER A 3 -28.52 14.69 16.85
CA SER A 3 -27.77 13.49 16.46
C SER A 3 -28.48 12.75 15.33
N LYS A 4 -27.78 12.56 14.22
CA LYS A 4 -28.27 11.82 13.06
C LYS A 4 -28.10 10.33 13.31
N ILE A 5 -29.21 9.61 13.48
CA ILE A 5 -29.21 8.14 13.59
C ILE A 5 -28.98 7.58 12.18
N THR A 6 -27.84 6.91 11.97
CA THR A 6 -27.58 6.15 10.74
C THR A 6 -27.91 4.69 11.04
N ALA A 7 -29.09 4.23 10.62
CA ALA A 7 -29.42 2.81 10.67
C ALA A 7 -28.61 2.05 9.62
N VAL A 8 -27.82 1.06 10.05
CA VAL A 8 -27.25 0.07 9.13
C VAL A 8 -28.38 -0.89 8.75
N PRO A 9 -28.71 -1.08 7.46
CA PRO A 9 -29.78 -1.97 7.07
C PRO A 9 -29.37 -3.43 7.30
N GLY A 10 -29.67 -3.94 8.50
CA GLY A 10 -29.98 -5.36 8.64
C GLY A 10 -31.34 -5.61 7.97
N ASN A 11 -31.49 -6.75 7.28
CA ASN A 11 -32.73 -7.13 6.60
C ASN A 11 -33.94 -7.09 7.53
N LEU A 12 -34.58 -5.92 7.65
CA LEU A 12 -35.89 -5.76 8.30
C LEU A 12 -36.93 -6.24 7.28
N ALA A 13 -37.20 -7.54 7.30
CA ALA A 13 -38.31 -8.11 6.57
C ALA A 13 -39.63 -7.66 7.22
N PHE A 14 -40.26 -6.62 6.68
CA PHE A 14 -41.66 -6.33 6.95
C PHE A 14 -42.50 -7.28 6.09
N GLY A 15 -42.81 -8.46 6.62
CA GLY A 15 -43.72 -9.40 5.98
C GLY A 15 -45.17 -8.91 6.07
N GLU A 16 -45.89 -8.95 4.95
CA GLU A 16 -47.36 -8.80 4.91
C GLU A 16 -48.06 -9.92 5.70
N PRO A 17 -49.26 -9.68 6.24
CA PRO A 17 -49.86 -10.58 7.22
C PRO A 17 -50.68 -11.67 6.52
N ASP A 18 -50.03 -12.76 6.12
CA ASP A 18 -50.75 -13.98 5.75
C ASP A 18 -50.30 -15.18 6.58
N GLY A 19 -51.22 -15.63 7.43
CA GLY A 19 -51.25 -16.99 7.97
C GLY A 19 -50.19 -17.33 9.02
N GLN A 20 -50.56 -17.18 10.30
CA GLN A 20 -50.14 -18.01 11.43
C GLN A 20 -48.75 -18.65 11.32
N ARG A 21 -47.71 -17.86 11.62
CA ARG A 21 -46.38 -18.35 11.98
C ARG A 21 -46.13 -18.01 13.44
N ASP A 22 -45.65 -18.98 14.19
CA ASP A 22 -45.12 -18.77 15.54
C ASP A 22 -43.98 -17.76 15.46
N PHE A 23 -44.29 -16.48 15.71
CA PHE A 23 -43.30 -15.44 15.88
C PHE A 23 -42.62 -15.68 17.23
N ALA A 24 -41.56 -16.48 17.24
CA ALA A 24 -40.57 -16.37 18.31
C ALA A 24 -40.12 -14.90 18.31
N PRO A 25 -40.22 -14.18 19.45
CA PRO A 25 -39.78 -12.79 19.50
C PRO A 25 -38.27 -12.78 19.23
N SER A 26 -37.88 -12.42 18.02
CA SER A 26 -36.49 -12.11 17.70
C SER A 26 -36.19 -10.76 18.36
N SER A 27 -35.67 -10.79 19.58
CA SER A 27 -35.17 -9.58 20.24
C SER A 27 -33.94 -9.08 19.49
N SER A 28 -34.12 -8.06 18.66
CA SER A 28 -32.99 -7.33 18.07
C SER A 28 -32.47 -6.37 19.12
N SER A 29 -31.30 -6.66 19.69
CA SER A 29 -30.64 -5.76 20.63
C SER A 29 -30.17 -4.51 19.89
N LEU A 30 -30.64 -3.33 20.31
CA LEU A 30 -30.09 -2.05 19.88
C LEU A 30 -28.80 -1.81 20.67
N LEU A 31 -27.68 -1.70 19.97
CA LEU A 31 -26.39 -1.35 20.57
C LEU A 31 -26.20 0.16 20.50
N ASP A 32 -25.88 0.80 21.62
CA ASP A 32 -25.58 2.22 21.64
C ASP A 32 -24.17 2.51 21.07
N LEU A 33 -24.04 3.58 20.30
CA LEU A 33 -22.76 4.01 19.76
C LEU A 33 -22.12 5.02 20.71
N ALA A 34 -21.26 4.53 21.59
CA ALA A 34 -20.46 5.36 22.47
C ALA A 34 -19.03 5.46 21.92
N VAL A 35 -18.72 6.55 21.22
CA VAL A 35 -17.42 6.79 20.58
C VAL A 35 -16.50 7.56 21.54
N PRO A 36 -15.25 7.10 21.78
CA PRO A 36 -14.31 7.84 22.60
C PRO A 36 -14.05 9.26 22.08
N THR A 37 -13.78 10.20 22.98
CA THR A 37 -13.46 11.59 22.63
C THR A 37 -11.97 11.87 22.49
N SER A 38 -11.13 11.00 23.06
CA SER A 38 -9.67 11.18 23.08
C SER A 38 -8.99 10.24 22.08
N PRO A 39 -8.36 10.76 21.01
CA PRO A 39 -7.56 9.93 20.10
C PRO A 39 -6.23 9.54 20.74
N PRO A 40 -5.55 8.50 20.22
CA PRO A 40 -4.15 8.29 20.55
C PRO A 40 -3.31 9.48 20.03
N GLN A 41 -2.24 9.82 20.74
CA GLN A 41 -1.37 10.95 20.39
C GLN A 41 -0.26 10.53 19.43
N LYS A 42 0.29 9.33 19.63
CA LYS A 42 1.42 8.81 18.84
C LYS A 42 1.34 7.29 18.76
N VAL A 43 1.77 6.75 17.62
CA VAL A 43 2.14 5.35 17.48
C VAL A 43 3.58 5.29 17.01
N ASP A 44 4.36 4.40 17.61
CA ASP A 44 5.76 4.18 17.27
C ASP A 44 6.02 2.67 17.17
N LEU A 45 6.80 2.26 16.19
CA LEU A 45 7.26 0.89 16.00
C LEU A 45 8.76 0.92 15.75
N GLU A 46 9.49 0.16 16.56
CA GLU A 46 10.87 -0.21 16.24
C GLU A 46 10.83 -1.54 15.51
N ASP A 47 11.00 -1.50 14.19
CA ASP A 47 10.94 -2.68 13.36
C ASP A 47 12.18 -3.57 13.60
N THR A 48 11.90 -4.84 13.88
CA THR A 48 12.90 -5.88 14.17
C THR A 48 12.89 -6.99 13.13
N SER A 49 12.01 -6.91 12.11
CA SER A 49 11.98 -7.85 11.00
C SER A 49 13.26 -7.73 10.17
N PRO A 50 13.91 -8.86 9.81
CA PRO A 50 15.02 -8.86 8.87
C PRO A 50 14.56 -8.87 7.40
N GLU A 51 13.27 -9.10 7.13
CA GLU A 51 12.70 -9.24 5.80
C GLU A 51 11.96 -7.97 5.38
N VAL A 52 12.27 -7.47 4.18
CA VAL A 52 11.57 -6.33 3.58
C VAL A 52 10.11 -6.68 3.32
N GLY A 53 9.22 -5.72 3.60
CA GLY A 53 7.78 -5.91 3.38
C GLY A 53 7.13 -6.64 4.55
N GLN A 54 7.85 -6.77 5.66
CA GLN A 54 7.36 -7.36 6.89
C GLN A 54 7.76 -6.51 8.08
N LEU A 55 6.83 -6.29 9.00
CA LEU A 55 7.12 -5.60 10.25
C LEU A 55 7.18 -6.61 11.39
N GLY A 56 8.08 -6.40 12.34
CA GLY A 56 8.12 -7.16 13.59
C GLY A 56 8.51 -6.29 14.77
N GLY A 57 8.09 -6.65 15.98
CA GLY A 57 8.55 -5.98 17.20
C GLY A 57 7.47 -5.20 17.92
N ASP A 58 7.90 -4.28 18.79
CA ASP A 58 7.00 -3.65 19.76
C ASP A 58 6.41 -2.35 19.24
N VAL A 59 5.09 -2.32 19.10
CA VAL A 59 4.32 -1.11 18.87
C VAL A 59 4.03 -0.42 20.20
N LYS A 60 4.36 0.85 20.29
CA LYS A 60 4.03 1.73 21.41
C LYS A 60 2.97 2.73 20.97
N ILE A 61 1.86 2.80 21.69
CA ILE A 61 0.77 3.73 21.46
C ILE A 61 0.73 4.68 22.66
N SER A 62 1.08 5.94 22.44
CA SER A 62 1.04 6.98 23.46
C SER A 62 -0.30 7.72 23.43
N PHE A 63 -0.84 8.07 24.59
CA PHE A 63 -2.14 8.70 24.74
C PHE A 63 -2.17 9.65 25.95
N SER A 64 -3.12 10.60 25.96
CA SER A 64 -3.36 11.40 27.16
C SER A 64 -3.83 10.50 28.30
N ALA A 65 -3.24 10.64 29.49
CA ALA A 65 -3.76 9.98 30.68
C ALA A 65 -5.27 10.23 30.80
N HIS A 66 -6.03 9.18 31.07
CA HIS A 66 -7.48 9.25 31.21
C HIS A 66 -7.80 10.38 32.19
N ALA A 67 -8.41 11.46 31.71
CA ALA A 67 -9.01 12.41 32.62
C ALA A 67 -10.07 11.63 33.39
N GLU A 68 -10.01 11.65 34.72
CA GLU A 68 -11.02 11.03 35.61
C GLU A 68 -12.43 11.67 35.45
N ASP A 69 -12.65 12.41 34.37
CA ASP A 69 -13.89 13.09 34.08
C ASP A 69 -14.88 12.08 33.51
N SER A 70 -15.74 11.59 34.40
CA SER A 70 -16.63 10.43 34.25
C SER A 70 -17.76 10.63 33.23
N ALA A 71 -17.69 11.66 32.39
CA ALA A 71 -18.75 12.09 31.48
C ALA A 71 -18.52 11.69 30.01
N SER A 72 -17.30 11.29 29.63
CA SER A 72 -17.00 10.78 28.27
C SER A 72 -16.78 9.27 28.29
N PRO A 73 -17.19 8.53 27.24
CA PRO A 73 -16.87 7.11 27.15
C PRO A 73 -15.35 6.92 27.20
N THR A 74 -14.91 6.10 28.14
CA THR A 74 -13.50 5.79 28.36
C THR A 74 -12.96 4.97 27.19
N VAL A 75 -11.70 5.19 26.85
CA VAL A 75 -11.01 4.35 25.86
C VAL A 75 -10.67 3.02 26.53
N ASP A 76 -11.27 1.93 26.05
CA ASP A 76 -11.02 0.59 26.57
C ASP A 76 -9.96 -0.15 25.73
N TYR A 77 -9.86 0.20 24.45
CA TYR A 77 -8.96 -0.43 23.50
C TYR A 77 -8.38 0.56 22.50
N TYR A 78 -7.21 0.21 21.97
CA TYR A 78 -6.65 0.77 20.75
C TYR A 78 -6.67 -0.28 19.65
N THR A 79 -7.15 0.08 18.47
CA THR A 79 -7.16 -0.79 17.30
C THR A 79 -6.09 -0.32 16.32
N LEU A 80 -5.26 -1.26 15.86
CA LEU A 80 -4.25 -1.03 14.84
C LEU A 80 -4.78 -1.48 13.49
N HIS A 81 -4.59 -0.61 12.49
CA HIS A 81 -5.00 -0.86 11.11
C HIS A 81 -3.91 -0.46 10.13
N TRP A 82 -3.89 -1.10 8.96
CA TRP A 82 -3.18 -0.60 7.79
C TRP A 82 -3.85 0.65 7.25
N GLY A 83 -3.06 1.70 7.01
CA GLY A 83 -3.47 2.96 6.44
C GLY A 83 -2.98 3.12 5.02
N ARG A 84 -3.81 3.75 4.19
CA ARG A 84 -3.52 3.99 2.77
C ARG A 84 -2.53 5.14 2.55
N THR A 85 -2.44 6.04 3.51
CA THR A 85 -1.60 7.24 3.39
C THR A 85 -1.04 7.65 4.75
N VAL A 86 0.03 8.44 4.72
CA VAL A 86 0.68 9.00 5.92
C VAL A 86 0.05 10.32 6.41
N ASN A 87 -0.91 10.88 5.65
CA ASN A 87 -1.47 12.21 5.91
C ASN A 87 -2.92 12.20 6.41
N SER A 88 -3.56 11.04 6.51
CA SER A 88 -4.96 10.92 6.92
C SER A 88 -5.20 9.58 7.65
N CYS A 89 -6.34 9.50 8.32
CA CYS A 89 -6.80 8.28 8.99
C CYS A 89 -7.56 7.32 8.05
N GLU A 90 -7.29 7.39 6.74
CA GLU A 90 -7.90 6.49 5.76
C GLU A 90 -7.31 5.08 5.89
N ARG A 91 -8.13 4.14 6.34
CA ARG A 91 -7.78 2.71 6.37
C ARG A 91 -7.64 2.17 4.96
N LEU A 92 -6.80 1.17 4.82
CA LEU A 92 -6.73 0.39 3.59
C LEU A 92 -8.12 -0.20 3.28
N PRO A 93 -8.62 -0.07 2.04
CA PRO A 93 -9.92 -0.64 1.67
C PRO A 93 -9.85 -2.18 1.63
N GLY A 94 -10.95 -2.83 1.99
CA GLY A 94 -11.03 -4.29 2.11
C GLY A 94 -10.91 -4.78 3.55
N GLY A 95 -11.42 -5.98 3.82
CA GLY A 95 -11.53 -6.53 5.18
C GLY A 95 -10.21 -6.78 5.90
N ASN A 96 -9.07 -6.65 5.22
CA ASN A 96 -7.74 -6.99 5.73
C ASN A 96 -7.00 -5.80 6.37
N SER A 97 -7.64 -4.63 6.52
CA SER A 97 -6.98 -3.50 7.16
C SER A 97 -6.74 -3.71 8.65
N TYR A 98 -7.51 -4.57 9.33
CA TYR A 98 -7.36 -4.79 10.76
C TYR A 98 -6.13 -5.63 11.06
N ILE A 99 -5.30 -5.16 11.99
CA ILE A 99 -4.09 -5.87 12.43
C ILE A 99 -4.36 -6.49 13.80
N VAL A 100 -4.61 -5.64 14.80
CA VAL A 100 -4.76 -6.09 16.18
C VAL A 100 -5.52 -5.08 17.01
N ARG A 101 -6.03 -5.56 18.14
CA ARG A 101 -6.70 -4.77 19.16
C ARG A 101 -5.97 -4.94 20.47
N VAL A 102 -5.56 -3.82 21.05
CA VAL A 102 -4.75 -3.72 22.26
C VAL A 102 -5.61 -3.13 23.37
N ARG A 103 -5.63 -3.74 24.55
CA ARG A 103 -6.38 -3.17 25.68
C ARG A 103 -5.67 -1.92 26.20
N ALA A 104 -6.39 -0.83 26.38
CA ALA A 104 -5.88 0.38 27.02
C ALA A 104 -5.61 0.06 28.51
N LYS A 105 -4.35 -0.25 28.83
CA LYS A 105 -3.87 -0.47 30.20
C LYS A 105 -2.68 0.45 30.43
N GLY A 106 -2.64 1.08 31.60
CA GLY A 106 -1.52 1.94 32.00
C GLY A 106 -1.88 3.42 31.97
N VAL A 107 -0.85 4.26 32.13
CA VAL A 107 -0.97 5.71 32.14
C VAL A 107 -0.03 6.26 31.09
N GLY A 108 -0.59 6.89 30.05
CA GLY A 108 0.18 7.60 29.03
C GLY A 108 0.68 6.76 27.85
N GLU A 109 0.83 5.45 28.01
CA GLU A 109 1.32 4.56 26.96
C GLU A 109 0.84 3.12 27.14
N VAL A 110 0.65 2.42 26.02
CA VAL A 110 0.50 0.96 25.96
C VAL A 110 1.45 0.39 24.93
N GLN A 111 2.04 -0.76 25.24
CA GLN A 111 2.94 -1.50 24.35
C GLN A 111 2.29 -2.82 23.95
N HIS A 112 2.46 -3.18 22.67
CA HIS A 112 2.01 -4.44 22.12
C HIS A 112 3.06 -5.02 21.18
N HIS A 113 3.40 -6.29 21.36
CA HIS A 113 4.31 -7.00 20.49
C HIS A 113 3.57 -7.50 19.24
N LEU A 114 3.86 -6.89 18.09
CA LEU A 114 3.57 -7.52 16.80
C LEU A 114 4.58 -8.66 16.65
N GLY A 115 4.11 -9.87 16.34
CA GLY A 115 4.99 -11.04 16.23
C GLY A 115 6.19 -10.84 15.30
N GLU A 116 7.08 -11.83 15.23
CA GLU A 116 8.40 -11.68 14.60
C GLU A 116 8.37 -11.16 13.14
N SER A 117 7.30 -11.44 12.40
CA SER A 117 7.14 -11.09 10.99
C SER A 117 5.66 -11.01 10.59
N ILE A 118 5.07 -9.81 10.54
CA ILE A 118 3.76 -9.58 9.92
C ILE A 118 3.93 -8.98 8.53
N THR A 119 3.28 -9.54 7.51
CA THR A 119 3.34 -9.02 6.14
C THR A 119 2.62 -7.67 6.04
N ILE A 120 3.27 -6.68 5.43
CA ILE A 120 2.65 -5.40 5.11
C ILE A 120 1.61 -5.64 4.00
N GLU A 121 0.36 -5.21 4.24
CA GLU A 121 -0.70 -5.37 3.26
C GLU A 121 -0.47 -4.50 2.02
N LYS A 122 -0.81 -5.02 0.84
CA LYS A 122 -0.57 -4.33 -0.43
C LYS A 122 -1.27 -2.96 -0.44
N GLY A 123 -0.49 -1.91 -0.71
CA GLY A 123 -0.97 -0.53 -0.76
C GLY A 123 -1.08 0.16 0.60
N ALA A 124 -0.60 -0.47 1.67
CA ALA A 124 -0.42 0.19 2.96
C ALA A 124 0.82 1.10 2.93
N GLU A 125 0.63 2.34 3.35
CA GLU A 125 1.70 3.34 3.52
C GLU A 125 1.95 3.67 4.99
N SER A 126 1.01 3.32 5.87
CA SER A 126 1.07 3.66 7.29
C SER A 126 0.43 2.60 8.19
N LEU A 127 0.80 2.65 9.47
CA LEU A 127 0.11 2.00 10.57
C LEU A 127 -0.74 3.06 11.28
N LEU A 128 -2.04 2.78 11.44
CA LEU A 128 -3.00 3.67 12.07
C LEU A 128 -3.42 3.09 13.43
N ALA A 129 -3.43 3.92 14.47
CA ALA A 129 -3.99 3.57 15.77
C ALA A 129 -5.26 4.39 16.04
N PHE A 130 -6.36 3.71 16.38
CA PHE A 130 -7.64 4.34 16.73
C PHE A 130 -8.05 4.02 18.16
N SER A 131 -8.71 4.97 18.82
CA SER A 131 -9.33 4.75 20.13
C SER A 131 -10.67 4.04 19.98
N GLN A 132 -10.94 3.05 20.83
CA GLN A 132 -12.19 2.31 20.85
C GLN A 132 -12.72 2.14 22.28
N HIS A 133 -14.05 2.27 22.41
CA HIS A 133 -14.82 1.95 23.61
C HIS A 133 -15.65 0.70 23.37
N GLU A 134 -15.77 -0.14 24.39
CA GLU A 134 -16.65 -1.30 24.37
C GLU A 134 -17.11 -1.64 25.79
N ASN A 135 -18.41 -1.51 26.01
CA ASN A 135 -19.11 -1.97 27.21
C ASN A 135 -20.14 -3.02 26.78
N THR A 136 -19.83 -4.30 26.95
CA THR A 136 -20.76 -5.40 26.63
C THR A 136 -21.56 -5.90 27.82
N ASP A 137 -21.11 -5.56 29.03
CA ASP A 137 -21.57 -6.21 30.26
C ASP A 137 -22.52 -5.30 31.08
N GLY A 138 -22.67 -4.04 30.65
CA GLY A 138 -23.57 -3.07 31.27
C GLY A 138 -25.04 -3.25 30.89
N PRO A 139 -25.97 -2.60 31.64
CA PRO A 139 -27.40 -2.60 31.32
C PRO A 139 -27.71 -1.94 29.96
N TYR A 140 -26.78 -1.15 29.45
CA TYR A 140 -26.82 -0.51 28.14
C TYR A 140 -25.51 -0.84 27.41
N PRO A 141 -25.47 -1.93 26.63
CA PRO A 141 -24.26 -2.27 25.91
C PRO A 141 -23.97 -1.22 24.84
N SER A 142 -22.71 -0.83 24.73
CA SER A 142 -22.26 0.20 23.81
C SER A 142 -20.90 -0.12 23.21
N LYS A 143 -20.69 0.30 21.97
CA LYS A 143 -19.41 0.14 21.28
C LYS A 143 -19.22 1.28 20.29
N GLY A 144 -18.00 1.81 20.22
CA GLY A 144 -17.69 2.86 19.27
C GLY A 144 -16.20 3.04 19.10
N GLU A 145 -15.81 3.48 17.92
CA GLU A 145 -14.41 3.74 17.56
C GLU A 145 -14.31 5.14 16.97
N LEU A 146 -13.31 5.89 17.39
CA LEU A 146 -13.10 7.26 16.94
C LEU A 146 -12.38 7.24 15.59
N THR A 147 -13.12 7.18 14.48
CA THR A 147 -12.53 7.05 13.14
C THR A 147 -12.06 8.38 12.52
N SER A 148 -12.46 9.52 13.10
CA SER A 148 -12.12 10.85 12.59
C SER A 148 -10.72 11.33 12.98
N SER A 149 -10.07 10.67 13.94
CA SER A 149 -8.74 11.02 14.42
C SER A 149 -7.99 9.77 14.89
N CYS A 150 -6.71 9.71 14.57
CA CYS A 150 -5.84 8.55 14.78
C CYS A 150 -4.40 9.04 14.97
N ALA A 151 -3.56 8.15 15.50
CA ALA A 151 -2.13 8.31 15.41
C ALA A 151 -1.62 7.54 14.17
N ILE A 152 -0.60 8.07 13.51
CA ILE A 152 -0.07 7.55 12.26
C ILE A 152 1.42 7.26 12.43
N TRP A 153 1.85 6.04 12.12
CA TRP A 153 3.26 5.70 11.96
C TRP A 153 3.53 5.40 10.47
N PRO A 154 4.41 6.16 9.80
CA PRO A 154 4.72 5.92 8.39
C PRO A 154 5.54 4.65 8.25
N ILE A 155 5.10 3.72 7.39
CA ILE A 155 5.86 2.50 7.12
C ILE A 155 7.11 2.88 6.34
N ARG A 156 8.28 2.49 6.87
CA ARG A 156 9.58 2.71 6.23
C ARG A 156 10.29 1.42 5.84
N ASP A 157 9.77 0.26 6.24
CA ASP A 157 10.26 -1.05 5.81
C ASP A 157 9.66 -1.46 4.46
N ARG A 158 9.98 -0.66 3.44
CA ARG A 158 9.72 -1.04 2.07
C ARG A 158 10.96 -0.69 1.25
N SER A 159 11.27 -1.51 0.26
CA SER A 159 12.44 -1.28 -0.60
C SER A 159 12.02 -1.04 -2.05
N SER A 160 12.85 -0.30 -2.79
CA SER A 160 12.71 -0.25 -4.24
C SER A 160 12.90 -1.66 -4.83
N PRO A 161 12.26 -1.99 -5.97
CA PRO A 161 12.32 -3.34 -6.54
C PRO A 161 13.75 -3.83 -6.69
N PHE A 162 14.11 -4.98 -6.11
CA PHE A 162 15.49 -5.50 -6.19
C PHE A 162 15.69 -6.50 -7.34
N LYS A 163 14.62 -6.90 -8.01
CA LYS A 163 14.67 -7.75 -9.21
C LYS A 163 14.60 -6.88 -10.47
N PRO A 164 15.29 -7.26 -11.56
CA PRO A 164 15.08 -6.65 -12.87
C PRO A 164 13.82 -7.21 -13.55
N PRO A 165 13.36 -6.58 -14.65
CA PRO A 165 12.52 -7.24 -15.66
C PRO A 165 13.18 -8.53 -16.17
N GLN A 166 12.42 -9.44 -16.80
CA GLN A 166 12.97 -10.70 -17.35
C GLN A 166 13.90 -10.49 -18.53
N GLY A 167 13.71 -9.40 -19.28
CA GLY A 167 14.51 -9.13 -20.47
C GLY A 167 14.11 -7.85 -21.16
N LEU A 168 15.00 -7.37 -22.01
CA LEU A 168 14.80 -6.22 -22.87
C LEU A 168 15.30 -6.59 -24.26
N SER A 169 14.55 -6.19 -25.29
CA SER A 169 14.96 -6.39 -26.68
C SER A 169 14.52 -5.22 -27.54
N ILE A 170 15.32 -4.93 -28.55
CA ILE A 170 15.04 -3.90 -29.56
C ILE A 170 14.75 -4.64 -30.86
N LEU A 171 13.56 -4.42 -31.41
CA LEU A 171 13.11 -4.98 -32.69
C LEU A 171 13.07 -3.87 -33.73
N ASN A 172 13.52 -4.19 -34.95
CA ASN A 172 13.55 -3.26 -36.08
C ASN A 172 14.28 -1.94 -35.76
N GLY A 173 15.33 -2.01 -34.94
CA GLY A 173 16.07 -0.83 -34.49
C GLY A 173 16.89 -0.21 -35.62
N GLN A 174 16.69 1.09 -35.83
CA GLN A 174 17.47 1.89 -36.75
C GLN A 174 17.94 3.18 -36.10
N LEU A 175 19.24 3.43 -36.20
CA LEU A 175 19.84 4.73 -35.96
C LEU A 175 19.74 5.58 -37.23
N LEU A 176 19.22 6.79 -37.08
CA LEU A 176 18.98 7.78 -38.13
C LEU A 176 19.91 8.98 -37.90
N ALA A 177 20.12 9.77 -38.97
CA ALA A 177 20.87 11.03 -38.90
C ALA A 177 22.22 10.88 -38.17
N ASN A 178 23.04 9.92 -38.60
CA ASN A 178 24.37 9.60 -38.04
C ASN A 178 24.35 9.21 -36.56
N GLY A 179 23.29 8.56 -36.08
CA GLY A 179 23.19 8.09 -34.70
C GLY A 179 22.52 9.06 -33.73
N SER A 180 22.09 10.23 -34.18
CA SER A 180 21.42 11.24 -33.33
C SER A 180 19.94 10.97 -33.09
N ARG A 181 19.32 10.12 -33.92
CA ARG A 181 17.91 9.72 -33.79
C ARG A 181 17.76 8.21 -33.81
N PHE A 182 16.76 7.72 -33.11
CA PHE A 182 16.47 6.29 -32.97
C PHE A 182 15.00 6.01 -33.28
N SER A 183 14.77 4.98 -34.08
CA SER A 183 13.43 4.42 -34.30
C SER A 183 13.47 2.91 -34.10
N ALA A 184 12.61 2.38 -33.26
CA ALA A 184 12.50 0.94 -33.01
C ALA A 184 11.22 0.58 -32.26
N GLU A 185 10.90 -0.71 -32.24
CA GLU A 185 10.01 -1.29 -31.24
C GLU A 185 10.86 -1.85 -30.08
N VAL A 186 10.72 -1.27 -28.90
CA VAL A 186 11.37 -1.77 -27.68
C VAL A 186 10.39 -2.69 -26.95
N VAL A 187 10.85 -3.89 -26.64
CA VAL A 187 10.05 -4.92 -25.97
C VAL A 187 10.66 -5.25 -24.62
N VAL A 188 9.93 -4.92 -23.55
CA VAL A 188 10.25 -5.29 -22.17
C VAL A 188 9.54 -6.59 -21.85
N LYS A 189 10.30 -7.66 -21.60
CA LYS A 189 9.77 -8.91 -21.06
C LYS A 189 9.52 -8.72 -19.57
N ARG A 190 8.24 -8.78 -19.19
CA ARG A 190 7.82 -8.58 -17.80
C ARG A 190 8.37 -9.67 -16.90
N ALA A 191 8.64 -9.31 -15.65
CA ALA A 191 8.90 -10.29 -14.60
C ALA A 191 7.70 -11.24 -14.41
N GLU A 192 7.95 -12.43 -13.86
CA GLU A 192 6.85 -13.32 -13.50
C GLU A 192 5.94 -12.60 -12.49
N ARG A 193 4.63 -12.87 -12.53
CA ARG A 193 3.68 -12.18 -11.65
C ARG A 193 4.03 -12.32 -10.16
N GLY A 194 4.58 -13.47 -9.75
CA GLY A 194 5.04 -13.66 -8.36
C GLY A 194 6.17 -12.72 -7.98
N ASP A 195 7.07 -12.42 -8.91
CA ASP A 195 8.22 -11.54 -8.71
C ASP A 195 7.82 -10.06 -8.70
N GLU A 196 6.92 -9.65 -9.60
CA GLU A 196 6.37 -8.28 -9.58
C GLU A 196 5.63 -8.01 -8.26
N VAL A 197 4.90 -9.00 -7.75
CA VAL A 197 4.19 -8.90 -6.46
C VAL A 197 5.18 -8.82 -5.30
N ALA A 198 6.19 -9.69 -5.28
CA ALA A 198 7.22 -9.68 -4.22
C ALA A 198 8.04 -8.38 -4.21
N ALA A 199 8.26 -7.76 -5.38
CA ALA A 199 8.97 -6.51 -5.51
C ALA A 199 8.06 -5.26 -5.39
N GLU A 200 6.75 -5.45 -5.19
CA GLU A 200 5.73 -4.40 -5.21
C GLU A 200 5.82 -3.50 -6.46
N ALA A 201 6.23 -4.05 -7.60
CA ALA A 201 6.47 -3.28 -8.80
C ALA A 201 5.14 -2.71 -9.32
N THR A 202 5.10 -1.39 -9.53
CA THR A 202 3.93 -0.67 -10.07
C THR A 202 4.17 -0.13 -11.47
N ALA A 203 5.44 0.05 -11.85
CA ALA A 203 5.84 0.56 -13.16
C ALA A 203 7.16 -0.07 -13.65
N TYR A 204 7.40 0.00 -14.96
CA TYR A 204 8.71 -0.16 -15.56
C TYR A 204 9.21 1.20 -16.05
N THR A 205 10.50 1.47 -15.90
CA THR A 205 11.14 2.66 -16.45
C THR A 205 12.24 2.29 -17.43
N LEU A 206 12.32 3.06 -18.50
CA LEU A 206 13.30 2.90 -19.56
C LEU A 206 14.21 4.11 -19.59
N TRP A 207 15.52 3.85 -19.65
CA TRP A 207 16.56 4.87 -19.64
C TRP A 207 17.50 4.65 -20.82
N TRP A 208 17.97 5.74 -21.42
CA TRP A 208 19.19 5.72 -22.19
C TRP A 208 20.39 5.51 -21.26
N CYS A 209 21.29 4.62 -21.66
CA CYS A 209 22.45 4.24 -20.89
C CYS A 209 23.73 4.28 -21.73
N ASP A 210 24.87 4.51 -21.09
CA ASP A 210 26.18 4.33 -21.70
C ASP A 210 26.63 2.86 -21.69
N ASP A 211 27.89 2.61 -22.09
CA ASP A 211 28.50 1.28 -22.14
C ASP A 211 28.68 0.64 -20.76
N ASP A 212 28.73 1.46 -19.70
CA ASP A 212 28.83 1.05 -18.29
C ASP A 212 27.44 0.95 -17.62
N GLU A 213 26.38 0.94 -18.42
CA GLU A 213 24.96 0.89 -18.00
C GLU A 213 24.55 2.05 -17.07
N GLN A 214 25.27 3.18 -17.12
CA GLN A 214 24.92 4.37 -16.34
C GLN A 214 23.79 5.14 -17.02
N LYS A 215 22.79 5.55 -16.22
CA LYS A 215 21.63 6.31 -16.69
C LYS A 215 22.07 7.68 -17.22
N LEU A 216 21.72 7.96 -18.47
CA LEU A 216 21.96 9.26 -19.12
C LEU A 216 20.68 10.12 -19.12
N SER A 217 19.59 9.60 -19.67
CA SER A 217 18.30 10.29 -19.69
C SER A 217 17.14 9.31 -19.70
N LEU A 218 15.99 9.75 -19.15
CA LEU A 218 14.78 8.95 -19.11
C LEU A 218 14.17 8.88 -20.51
N LEU A 219 13.88 7.66 -20.98
CA LEU A 219 13.21 7.41 -22.25
C LEU A 219 11.69 7.30 -22.05
N ASP A 220 11.22 6.48 -21.11
CA ASP A 220 9.79 6.30 -20.82
C ASP A 220 9.56 5.72 -19.41
N SER A 221 8.34 5.82 -18.89
CA SER A 221 7.87 5.22 -17.64
C SER A 221 6.45 4.71 -17.82
N ARG A 222 6.24 3.39 -17.68
CA ARG A 222 4.95 2.73 -17.96
C ARG A 222 4.42 1.96 -16.75
N ASN A 223 3.15 2.16 -16.44
CA ASN A 223 2.48 1.44 -15.38
C ASN A 223 2.26 -0.04 -15.77
N ILE A 224 2.49 -0.92 -14.81
CA ILE A 224 2.34 -2.37 -14.95
C ILE A 224 0.86 -2.77 -15.02
N GLU A 225 0.00 -2.03 -14.31
CA GLU A 225 -1.44 -2.29 -14.20
C GLU A 225 -2.21 -2.11 -15.51
N ASP A 226 -1.68 -1.29 -16.43
CA ASP A 226 -2.28 -1.06 -17.75
C ASP A 226 -2.05 -2.25 -18.72
N THR A 227 -1.31 -3.27 -18.29
CA THR A 227 -0.90 -4.41 -19.13
C THR A 227 -1.27 -5.73 -18.46
N THR A 228 -1.73 -6.71 -19.24
CA THR A 228 -2.05 -8.05 -18.71
C THR A 228 -0.76 -8.73 -18.22
N ALA A 229 -0.79 -9.39 -17.05
CA ALA A 229 0.38 -10.09 -16.52
C ALA A 229 0.82 -11.20 -17.49
N GLY A 230 2.12 -11.27 -17.80
CA GLY A 230 2.68 -12.23 -18.75
C GLY A 230 2.60 -11.84 -20.23
N THR A 231 2.08 -10.66 -20.57
CA THR A 231 2.27 -10.07 -21.90
C THR A 231 3.40 -9.05 -21.88
N ASP A 232 4.33 -9.17 -22.82
CA ASP A 232 5.43 -8.23 -23.01
C ASP A 232 4.90 -6.80 -23.22
N ILE A 233 5.61 -5.82 -22.68
CA ILE A 233 5.33 -4.40 -22.90
C ILE A 233 6.05 -4.00 -24.18
N ARG A 234 5.30 -3.55 -25.17
CA ARG A 234 5.81 -3.12 -26.48
C ARG A 234 5.66 -1.63 -26.63
N LEU A 235 6.75 -0.95 -26.93
CA LEU A 235 6.82 0.50 -27.04
C LEU A 235 7.43 0.86 -28.39
N LEU A 236 6.65 1.57 -29.20
CA LEU A 236 7.11 2.06 -30.50
C LEU A 236 7.70 3.46 -30.32
N TYR A 237 8.95 3.61 -30.73
CA TYR A 237 9.65 4.88 -30.77
C TYR A 237 9.93 5.25 -32.22
N GLU A 238 9.58 6.48 -32.60
CA GLU A 238 9.82 7.03 -33.93
C GLU A 238 10.64 8.31 -33.79
N GLU A 239 11.83 8.31 -34.39
CA GLU A 239 12.74 9.46 -34.47
C GLU A 239 13.07 10.14 -33.13
N VAL A 240 13.21 9.36 -32.06
CA VAL A 240 13.55 9.87 -30.72
C VAL A 240 15.02 10.27 -30.66
N GLU A 241 15.31 11.39 -29.99
CA GLU A 241 16.67 11.89 -29.81
C GLU A 241 17.51 10.93 -28.93
N VAL A 242 18.70 10.60 -29.42
CA VAL A 242 19.66 9.75 -28.71
C VAL A 242 20.66 10.65 -27.99
N PRO A 243 20.75 10.57 -26.64
CA PRO A 243 21.74 11.34 -25.90
C PRO A 243 23.16 11.03 -26.32
N GLU A 244 24.05 12.02 -26.22
CA GLU A 244 25.47 11.79 -26.45
C GLU A 244 25.99 10.69 -25.50
N LYS A 245 26.78 9.75 -26.04
CA LYS A 245 27.30 8.56 -25.34
C LYS A 245 26.29 7.46 -25.02
N ALA A 246 25.02 7.60 -25.41
CA ALA A 246 24.08 6.51 -25.27
C ALA A 246 24.42 5.37 -26.25
N SER A 247 24.56 4.17 -25.72
CA SER A 247 24.80 2.94 -26.48
C SER A 247 23.81 1.83 -26.15
N ASN A 248 23.10 1.97 -25.02
CA ASN A 248 22.14 0.99 -24.51
C ASN A 248 20.82 1.66 -24.15
N ILE A 249 19.75 0.86 -24.16
CA ILE A 249 18.53 1.16 -23.40
C ILE A 249 18.53 0.21 -22.20
N CYS A 250 18.28 0.73 -21.00
CA CYS A 250 18.13 -0.04 -19.78
C CYS A 250 16.68 -0.02 -19.30
N ALA A 251 16.17 -1.15 -18.81
CA ALA A 251 14.87 -1.23 -18.16
C ALA A 251 15.00 -1.59 -16.67
N PHE A 252 14.24 -0.89 -15.83
CA PHE A 252 14.17 -1.09 -14.39
C PHE A 252 12.72 -1.32 -13.95
N MET A 253 12.53 -2.07 -12.85
CA MET A 253 11.27 -2.05 -12.12
C MET A 253 11.22 -0.84 -11.17
N LYS A 254 10.03 -0.29 -10.99
CA LYS A 254 9.76 0.87 -10.14
C LYS A 254 8.53 0.64 -9.28
N ASN A 255 8.60 1.10 -8.04
CA ASN A 255 7.44 1.32 -7.19
C ASN A 255 7.38 2.79 -6.75
N ASP A 256 6.44 3.13 -5.88
CA ASP A 256 6.25 4.47 -5.29
C ASP A 256 7.44 4.93 -4.42
N LEU A 257 8.32 4.03 -4.01
CA LEU A 257 9.54 4.34 -3.26
C LEU A 257 10.73 4.64 -4.18
N GLY A 258 10.64 4.25 -5.44
CA GLY A 258 11.65 4.51 -6.44
C GLY A 258 11.94 3.31 -7.35
N GLU A 259 12.97 3.49 -8.16
CA GLU A 259 13.44 2.49 -9.11
C GLU A 259 14.41 1.52 -8.44
N GLY A 260 14.42 0.29 -8.92
CA GLY A 260 15.34 -0.73 -8.47
C GLY A 260 16.81 -0.34 -8.63
N ARG A 261 17.60 -0.63 -7.60
CA ARG A 261 19.05 -0.32 -7.58
C ARG A 261 19.94 -1.47 -8.06
N GLN A 262 19.41 -2.69 -8.14
CA GLN A 262 20.15 -3.87 -8.56
C GLN A 262 19.44 -4.53 -9.74
N GLY A 263 20.15 -4.65 -10.86
CA GLY A 263 19.63 -5.27 -12.08
C GLY A 263 18.83 -4.30 -12.93
N ALA A 264 19.47 -3.77 -13.96
CA ALA A 264 18.78 -3.43 -15.19
C ALA A 264 18.87 -4.64 -16.13
N VAL A 265 17.94 -4.72 -17.09
CA VAL A 265 18.21 -5.43 -18.33
C VAL A 265 18.52 -4.40 -19.39
N ALA A 266 19.66 -4.55 -20.05
CA ALA A 266 20.11 -3.66 -21.11
C ALA A 266 19.92 -4.31 -22.48
N ALA A 267 19.63 -3.49 -23.48
CA ALA A 267 19.64 -3.88 -24.88
C ALA A 267 20.51 -2.88 -25.66
N VAL A 268 21.49 -3.43 -26.38
CA VAL A 268 22.41 -2.64 -27.20
C VAL A 268 21.67 -2.00 -28.35
N VAL A 269 21.86 -0.69 -28.49
CA VAL A 269 21.36 0.10 -29.62
C VAL A 269 22.38 -0.09 -30.74
N SER A 270 22.28 -1.20 -31.47
CA SER A 270 23.26 -1.52 -32.49
C SER A 270 23.11 -0.62 -33.73
N ASP A 271 24.22 -0.03 -34.17
CA ASP A 271 24.42 0.32 -35.57
C ASP A 271 24.64 -1.00 -36.33
N THR A 272 23.63 -1.53 -37.01
CA THR A 272 23.84 -2.60 -38.01
C THR A 272 24.62 -2.11 -39.26
N ALA A 273 25.46 -1.07 -39.10
CA ALA A 273 26.20 -0.38 -40.16
C ALA A 273 27.60 0.10 -39.73
N ARG A 274 28.21 -0.47 -38.67
CA ARG A 274 29.55 -0.07 -38.21
C ARG A 274 30.67 -1.10 -38.38
N GLU A 275 30.43 -2.21 -39.09
CA GLU A 275 31.41 -3.28 -39.31
C GLU A 275 31.80 -3.56 -40.78
N GLU A 276 31.54 -2.64 -41.71
CA GLU A 276 32.22 -2.68 -43.03
C GLU A 276 32.70 -1.31 -43.45
N LEU A 277 33.89 -0.90 -42.99
CA LEU A 277 34.78 0.07 -43.65
C LEU A 277 36.22 -0.07 -43.14
#